data_AF-A0A6J4XD88-F1
#
_entry.id   AF-A0A6J4XD88-F1
#
_cell.length_a   1.000
_cell.length_b   1.000
_cell.length_c   1.000
_cell.angle_alpha   90.00
_cell.angle_beta   90.00
_cell.angle_gamma   90.00
#
_symmetry.space_group_name_H-M   'P 1'
#
loop_
_entity.id
_entity.type
_entity.pdbx_description
1 polymer ?
#
loop_
_entity_poly.entity_id
_entity_poly.type
_entity_poly.pdbx_seq_one_letter_code
_entity_poly.pdbx_strand_id
1 'polypeptide(L)'
;MAIDRGMIIGNQIVETFYAAGHGGQYIFVCPALDCVTVITSKWVGNPFGEFRPQMLLVNYILPAMLPPTSPELTKIEPAALEKFTGQYEFPKWKIEASVRRKGGKLFIDLPKCAEGELIPVEKNQFLYSLKGYGDLRIKFAENSTGEITQMVAYFGYANITFKKNT
;
A
#
# COMPACT_ATOMS: atom_id res chain seq x y z
N MET A 1 -2.57 -21.75 -5.36
CA MET A 1 -3.38 -21.02 -4.37
C MET A 1 -2.42 -20.35 -3.42
N ALA A 2 -2.42 -19.02 -3.36
CA ALA A 2 -1.63 -18.30 -2.38
C ALA A 2 -2.48 -18.15 -1.11
N ILE A 3 -1.90 -18.51 0.05
CA ILE A 3 -2.48 -18.23 1.36
C ILE A 3 -1.69 -17.03 1.88
N ASP A 4 -2.32 -15.87 1.97
CA ASP A 4 -1.68 -14.72 2.58
C ASP A 4 -2.05 -14.63 4.06
N ARG A 5 -1.08 -14.24 4.89
CA ARG A 5 -1.32 -13.96 6.31
C ARG A 5 -2.24 -12.75 6.35
N GLY A 6 -3.46 -12.92 6.89
CA GLY A 6 -4.59 -12.00 6.70
C GLY A 6 -4.28 -10.50 6.72
N MET A 7 -5.04 -9.74 5.93
CA MET A 7 -4.83 -8.30 5.79
C MET A 7 -5.50 -7.49 6.87
N ILE A 8 -4.79 -6.46 7.36
CA ILE A 8 -5.32 -5.52 8.35
C ILE A 8 -6.15 -4.45 7.63
N ILE A 9 -7.46 -4.51 7.82
CA ILE A 9 -8.46 -3.52 7.36
C ILE A 9 -9.08 -2.86 8.60
N GLY A 10 -8.82 -1.57 8.78
CA GLY A 10 -9.11 -0.91 10.06
C GLY A 10 -8.37 -1.61 11.20
N ASN A 11 -9.11 -2.04 12.22
CA ASN A 11 -8.56 -2.76 13.37
C ASN A 11 -8.80 -4.28 13.31
N GLN A 12 -9.17 -4.81 12.13
CA GLN A 12 -9.53 -6.22 11.96
C GLN A 12 -8.58 -6.91 10.98
N ILE A 13 -8.23 -8.16 11.29
CA ILE A 13 -7.49 -9.04 10.39
C ILE A 13 -8.52 -9.80 9.56
N VAL A 14 -8.49 -9.63 8.24
CA VAL A 14 -9.32 -10.38 7.30
C VAL A 14 -8.45 -11.40 6.58
N GLU A 15 -8.68 -12.68 6.85
CA GLU A 15 -8.08 -13.75 6.08
C GLU A 15 -8.72 -13.83 4.70
N THR A 16 -7.89 -13.96 3.66
CA THR A 16 -8.34 -14.03 2.27
C THR A 16 -7.53 -15.06 1.51
N PHE A 17 -8.25 -15.96 0.85
CA PHE A 17 -7.68 -16.87 -0.14
C PHE A 17 -7.93 -16.30 -1.52
N TYR A 18 -6.96 -16.42 -2.43
CA TYR A 18 -7.21 -16.00 -3.79
C TYR A 18 -6.49 -16.84 -4.85
N ALA A 19 -7.06 -16.78 -6.04
CA ALA A 19 -6.44 -17.25 -7.27
C ALA A 19 -6.46 -16.12 -8.31
N ALA A 20 -5.34 -16.00 -9.03
CA ALA A 20 -5.16 -15.04 -10.10
C ALA A 20 -4.93 -15.80 -11.41
N GLY A 21 -5.77 -15.53 -12.41
CA GLY A 21 -5.60 -15.99 -13.78
C GLY A 21 -4.90 -14.91 -14.60
N HIS A 22 -3.97 -15.32 -15.46
CA HIS A 22 -3.23 -14.40 -16.33
C HIS A 22 -4.14 -13.50 -17.20
N GLY A 23 -5.35 -13.96 -17.53
CA GLY A 23 -6.39 -13.22 -18.26
C GLY A 23 -7.01 -12.01 -17.55
N GLY A 24 -6.44 -11.52 -16.44
CA GLY A 24 -7.00 -10.40 -15.66
C GLY A 24 -8.15 -10.81 -14.76
N GLN A 25 -8.18 -12.08 -14.33
CA GLN A 25 -9.25 -12.68 -13.53
C GLN A 25 -8.74 -12.95 -12.12
N TYR A 26 -9.49 -12.50 -11.12
CA TYR A 26 -9.18 -12.75 -9.72
C TYR A 26 -10.43 -13.26 -9.02
N ILE A 27 -10.27 -14.30 -8.21
CA ILE A 27 -11.27 -14.75 -7.25
C ILE A 27 -10.67 -14.62 -5.86
N PHE A 28 -11.36 -13.88 -4.99
CA PHE A 28 -11.04 -13.72 -3.58
C PHE A 28 -12.13 -14.37 -2.74
N VAL A 29 -11.73 -15.10 -1.72
CA VAL A 29 -12.64 -15.76 -0.76
C VAL A 29 -12.25 -15.29 0.64
N CYS A 30 -13.20 -14.67 1.34
CA CYS A 30 -13.05 -14.19 2.72
C CYS A 30 -14.07 -14.93 3.59
N PRO A 31 -13.74 -16.12 4.15
CA PRO A 31 -14.74 -16.97 4.79
C PRO A 31 -15.42 -16.33 6.01
N ALA A 32 -14.67 -15.58 6.81
CA ALA A 32 -15.19 -14.90 8.00
C ALA A 32 -16.26 -13.84 7.67
N LEU A 33 -16.30 -13.37 6.42
CA LEU A 33 -17.25 -12.37 5.93
C LEU A 33 -18.33 -12.98 5.03
N ASP A 34 -18.36 -14.31 4.87
CA ASP A 34 -19.20 -15.03 3.90
C ASP A 34 -19.18 -14.37 2.50
N CYS A 35 -17.97 -13.99 2.06
CA CYS A 35 -17.78 -13.15 0.89
C CYS A 35 -16.88 -13.83 -0.15
N VAL A 36 -17.40 -13.95 -1.37
CA VAL A 36 -16.63 -14.29 -2.57
C VAL A 36 -16.69 -13.13 -3.54
N THR A 37 -15.52 -12.59 -3.91
CA THR A 37 -15.42 -11.51 -4.90
C THR A 37 -14.73 -12.05 -6.15
N VAL A 38 -15.37 -11.89 -7.29
CA VAL A 38 -14.78 -12.18 -8.60
C VAL A 38 -14.58 -10.87 -9.35
N ILE A 39 -13.34 -10.59 -9.74
CA ILE A 39 -12.98 -9.40 -10.52
C ILE A 39 -12.40 -9.87 -11.84
N THR A 40 -13.00 -9.40 -12.94
CA THR A 40 -12.46 -9.61 -14.28
C THR A 40 -12.09 -8.26 -14.87
N SER A 41 -11.00 -8.23 -15.63
CA SER A 41 -10.52 -7.02 -16.28
C SER A 41 -9.78 -7.38 -17.56
N LYS A 42 -9.67 -6.41 -18.45
CA LYS A 42 -8.83 -6.58 -19.65
C LYS A 42 -7.38 -6.76 -19.22
N TRP A 43 -6.70 -7.78 -19.73
CA TRP A 43 -5.25 -7.93 -19.55
C TRP A 43 -4.51 -6.78 -20.25
N VAL A 44 -4.68 -6.67 -21.57
CA VAL A 44 -3.82 -5.82 -22.41
C VAL A 44 -4.22 -4.35 -22.32
N GLY A 45 -3.21 -3.49 -22.10
CA GLY A 45 -3.42 -2.03 -22.02
C GLY A 45 -4.13 -1.60 -20.75
N ASN A 46 -4.00 -2.36 -19.66
CA ASN A 46 -4.57 -2.06 -18.35
C ASN A 46 -3.44 -1.74 -17.36
N PRO A 47 -3.06 -0.46 -17.19
CA PRO A 47 -2.03 -0.06 -16.24
C PRO A 47 -2.39 -0.54 -14.83
N PHE A 48 -1.42 -1.11 -14.12
CA PHE A 48 -1.62 -1.74 -12.81
C PHE A 48 -2.71 -2.83 -12.80
N GLY A 49 -3.04 -3.44 -13.93
CA GLY A 49 -4.12 -4.44 -14.03
C GLY A 49 -3.93 -5.66 -13.13
N GLU A 50 -2.69 -6.01 -12.79
CA GLU A 50 -2.36 -7.06 -11.83
C GLU A 50 -2.62 -6.67 -10.36
N PHE A 51 -2.52 -5.39 -10.04
CA PHE A 51 -2.68 -4.86 -8.68
C PHE A 51 -4.10 -4.36 -8.42
N ARG A 52 -4.76 -3.82 -9.44
CA ARG A 52 -6.05 -3.15 -9.31
C ARG A 52 -7.14 -4.02 -8.68
N PRO A 53 -7.30 -5.31 -9.00
CA PRO A 53 -8.26 -6.17 -8.31
C PRO A 53 -8.00 -6.27 -6.80
N GLN A 54 -6.74 -6.36 -6.41
CA GLN A 54 -6.35 -6.42 -5.00
C GLN A 54 -6.60 -5.07 -4.32
N MET A 55 -6.26 -3.96 -5.00
CA MET A 55 -6.53 -2.61 -4.50
C MET A 55 -8.03 -2.35 -4.31
N LEU A 56 -8.88 -2.80 -5.26
CA LEU A 56 -10.33 -2.68 -5.15
C LEU A 56 -10.86 -3.44 -3.93
N LEU A 57 -10.37 -4.67 -3.74
CA LEU A 57 -10.76 -5.49 -2.60
C LEU A 57 -10.44 -4.78 -1.28
N VAL A 58 -9.20 -4.29 -1.11
CA VAL A 58 -8.73 -3.77 0.19
C VAL A 58 -9.18 -2.33 0.47
N ASN A 59 -9.39 -1.51 -0.57
CA ASN A 59 -9.76 -0.10 -0.40
C ASN A 59 -11.28 0.10 -0.36
N TYR A 60 -12.07 -0.81 -0.94
CA TYR A 60 -13.51 -0.58 -1.12
C TYR A 60 -14.37 -1.74 -0.65
N ILE A 61 -14.05 -2.98 -1.05
CA ILE A 61 -14.94 -4.13 -0.79
C ILE A 61 -14.86 -4.55 0.68
N LEU A 62 -13.67 -4.90 1.19
CA LEU A 62 -13.52 -5.32 2.58
C LEU A 62 -13.93 -4.22 3.56
N PRO A 63 -13.52 -2.95 3.38
CA PRO A 63 -13.99 -1.87 4.25
C PRO A 63 -15.51 -1.73 4.30
N ALA A 64 -16.22 -1.94 3.18
CA ALA A 64 -17.69 -1.85 3.15
C ALA A 64 -18.39 -3.05 3.81
N MET A 65 -17.70 -4.19 3.91
CA MET A 65 -18.21 -5.40 4.58
C MET A 65 -17.95 -5.40 6.08
N LEU A 66 -17.09 -4.50 6.56
CA LEU A 66 -16.73 -4.38 7.97
C LEU A 66 -17.44 -3.20 8.63
N PRO A 67 -17.64 -3.23 9.95
CA PRO A 67 -18.10 -2.06 10.69
C PRO A 67 -17.22 -0.85 10.39
N PRO A 68 -17.83 0.34 10.16
CA PRO A 68 -17.07 1.54 9.85
C PRO A 68 -16.08 1.82 10.97
N THR A 69 -14.79 1.85 10.61
CA THR A 69 -13.72 2.27 11.50
C THR A 69 -13.38 3.71 11.15
N SER A 70 -13.34 4.60 12.14
CA SER A 70 -12.75 5.92 11.97
C SER A 70 -11.24 5.78 12.16
N PRO A 71 -10.40 5.95 11.12
CA PRO A 71 -8.97 6.00 11.33
C PRO A 71 -8.66 7.24 12.16
N GLU A 72 -8.09 7.05 13.34
CA GLU A 72 -7.49 8.17 14.07
C GLU A 72 -6.25 8.61 13.30
N LEU A 73 -6.32 9.80 12.70
CA LEU A 73 -5.15 10.38 12.04
C LEU A 73 -4.10 10.67 13.11
N THR A 74 -3.03 9.89 13.12
CA THR A 74 -1.90 10.14 14.00
C THR A 74 -1.17 11.39 13.54
N LYS A 75 -1.13 12.42 14.40
CA LYS A 75 -0.26 13.57 14.18
C LYS A 75 1.18 13.15 14.48
N ILE A 76 2.03 13.17 13.46
CA ILE A 76 3.47 13.01 13.63
C ILE A 76 4.07 14.41 13.82
N GLU A 77 4.93 14.56 14.83
CA GLU A 77 5.64 15.83 15.04
C GLU A 77 6.45 16.21 13.80
N PRO A 78 6.40 17.47 13.33
CA PRO A 78 7.10 17.86 12.10
C PRO A 78 8.60 17.56 12.10
N ALA A 79 9.26 17.63 13.26
CA ALA A 79 10.68 17.29 13.39
C ALA A 79 10.95 15.80 13.13
N ALA A 80 10.02 14.92 13.50
CA ALA A 80 10.14 13.47 13.29
C ALA A 80 9.91 13.06 11.83
N LEU A 81 9.39 13.95 10.96
CA LEU A 81 9.19 13.64 9.54
C LEU A 81 10.49 13.56 8.75
N GLU A 82 11.55 14.21 9.23
CA GLU A 82 12.81 14.31 8.50
C GLU A 82 13.47 12.94 8.27
N LYS A 83 13.34 12.01 9.23
CA LYS A 83 13.94 10.68 9.12
C LYS A 83 13.42 9.87 7.91
N PHE A 84 12.22 10.17 7.41
CA PHE A 84 11.61 9.48 6.26
C PHE A 84 12.05 10.05 4.92
N THR A 85 12.66 11.25 4.89
CA THR A 85 13.12 11.87 3.64
C THR A 85 14.32 11.10 3.07
N GLY A 86 14.47 11.13 1.75
CA GLY A 86 15.59 10.51 1.05
C GLY A 86 15.22 9.86 -0.27
N GLN A 87 16.23 9.23 -0.88
CA GLN A 87 16.09 8.42 -2.09
C GLN A 87 15.98 6.95 -1.71
N TYR A 88 15.13 6.22 -2.42
CA TYR A 88 14.85 4.82 -2.19
C TYR A 88 14.90 4.09 -3.53
N GLU A 89 15.49 2.90 -3.58
CA GLU A 89 15.60 2.11 -4.80
C GLU A 89 15.00 0.71 -4.60
N PHE A 90 14.21 0.25 -5.56
CA PHE A 90 13.88 -1.17 -5.70
C PHE A 90 14.97 -1.86 -6.55
N PRO A 91 15.91 -2.62 -5.94
CA PRO A 91 17.14 -3.02 -6.63
C PRO A 91 16.93 -3.95 -7.82
N LYS A 92 15.85 -4.75 -7.80
CA LYS A 92 15.56 -5.74 -8.83
C LYS A 92 15.33 -5.10 -10.20
N TRP A 93 14.69 -3.93 -10.23
CA TRP A 93 14.29 -3.23 -11.46
C TRP A 93 14.83 -1.80 -11.55
N LYS A 94 15.73 -1.40 -10.63
CA LYS A 94 16.30 -0.05 -10.54
C LYS A 94 15.23 1.05 -10.59
N ILE A 95 14.14 0.83 -9.85
CA ILE A 95 13.04 1.79 -9.74
C ILE A 95 13.36 2.70 -8.56
N GLU A 96 13.56 3.98 -8.82
CA GLU A 96 13.89 4.98 -7.81
C GLU A 96 12.64 5.72 -7.33
N ALA A 97 12.42 5.77 -6.03
CA ALA A 97 11.39 6.58 -5.41
C ALA A 97 12.05 7.64 -4.52
N SER A 98 11.45 8.82 -4.43
CA SER A 98 11.96 9.88 -3.55
C SER A 98 10.89 10.34 -2.57
N VAL A 99 11.30 10.55 -1.32
CA VAL A 99 10.44 11.14 -0.28
C VAL A 99 11.01 12.49 0.09
N ARG A 100 10.20 13.54 -0.07
CA ARG A 100 10.59 14.92 0.15
C ARG A 100 9.66 15.58 1.15
N ARG A 101 10.22 16.41 2.01
CA ARG A 101 9.44 17.27 2.90
C ARG A 101 9.12 18.58 2.19
N LYS A 102 7.86 19.00 2.22
CA LYS A 102 7.43 20.33 1.78
C LYS A 102 6.62 20.96 2.91
N GLY A 103 7.25 21.85 3.67
CA GLY A 103 6.68 22.41 4.90
C GLY A 103 6.49 21.36 6.00
N GLY A 104 5.27 21.26 6.55
CA GLY A 104 4.92 20.28 7.59
C GLY A 104 4.45 18.91 7.07
N LYS A 105 4.66 18.61 5.79
CA LYS A 105 4.10 17.44 5.10
C LYS A 105 5.18 16.68 4.34
N LEU A 106 4.96 15.38 4.15
CA LEU A 106 5.77 14.52 3.29
C LEU A 106 5.09 14.30 1.95
N PHE A 107 5.89 14.26 0.90
CA PHE A 107 5.48 13.95 -0.46
C PHE A 107 6.34 12.82 -0.99
N ILE A 108 5.71 11.89 -1.71
CA ILE A 108 6.37 10.79 -2.38
C ILE A 108 6.30 10.97 -3.88
N ASP A 109 7.41 10.67 -4.54
CA ASP A 109 7.54 10.56 -5.98
C ASP A 109 7.83 9.09 -6.30
N LEU A 110 6.83 8.40 -6.85
CA LEU A 110 6.91 6.99 -7.23
C LEU A 110 6.89 6.90 -8.77
N PRO A 111 7.83 6.20 -9.42
CA PRO A 111 7.86 6.13 -10.88
C PRO A 111 6.56 5.62 -11.48
N LYS A 112 6.15 6.23 -12.59
CA LYS A 112 4.86 5.98 -13.28
C LYS A 112 3.62 6.32 -12.45
N CYS A 113 3.80 6.84 -11.24
CA CYS A 113 2.75 7.43 -10.42
C CYS A 113 2.94 8.94 -10.40
N ALA A 114 1.89 9.69 -10.06
CA ALA A 114 2.02 11.13 -9.84
C ALA A 114 2.66 11.38 -8.46
N GLU A 115 3.38 12.49 -8.27
CA GLU A 115 3.73 12.92 -6.92
C GLU A 115 2.46 13.05 -6.06
N GLY A 116 2.53 12.67 -4.79
CA GLY A 116 1.42 12.94 -3.86
C GLY A 116 1.85 12.99 -2.41
N GLU A 117 0.93 13.51 -1.59
CA GLU A 117 1.12 13.65 -0.15
C GLU A 117 1.08 12.28 0.53
N LEU A 118 1.99 12.07 1.49
CA LEU A 118 1.96 10.96 2.43
C LEU A 118 1.16 11.39 3.67
N ILE A 119 -0.03 10.82 3.84
CA ILE A 119 -0.90 11.10 4.98
C ILE A 119 -0.54 10.14 6.12
N PRO A 120 -0.11 10.63 7.30
CA PRO A 120 0.29 9.76 8.40
C PRO A 120 -0.92 9.03 8.97
N VAL A 121 -0.77 7.72 9.18
CA VAL A 121 -1.77 6.89 9.89
C VAL A 121 -1.21 6.30 11.17
N GLU A 122 0.07 5.94 11.20
CA GLU A 122 0.78 5.49 12.40
C GLU A 122 2.23 5.99 12.36
N LYS A 123 3.00 5.77 13.44
CA LYS A 123 4.38 6.26 13.61
C LYS A 123 5.25 6.14 12.35
N ASN A 124 5.21 5.01 11.65
CA ASN A 124 6.03 4.73 10.47
C ASN A 124 5.19 4.27 9.27
N GLN A 125 3.90 4.62 9.25
CA GLN A 125 2.97 4.19 8.23
C GLN A 125 2.15 5.36 7.71
N PHE A 126 2.05 5.41 6.39
CA PHE A 126 1.40 6.49 5.66
C PHE A 126 0.47 5.92 4.60
N LEU A 127 -0.50 6.73 4.18
CA LEU A 127 -1.31 6.51 2.99
C LEU A 127 -0.86 7.44 1.88
N TYR A 128 -0.82 6.90 0.67
CA TYR A 128 -0.61 7.65 -0.56
C TYR A 128 -1.77 7.37 -1.52
N SER A 129 -2.56 8.39 -1.84
CA SER A 129 -3.71 8.25 -2.73
C SER A 129 -3.27 8.20 -4.19
N LEU A 130 -3.36 7.02 -4.80
CA LEU A 130 -3.11 6.83 -6.22
C LEU A 130 -4.39 7.11 -7.01
N LYS A 131 -4.43 8.25 -7.71
CA LYS A 131 -5.61 8.72 -8.44
C LYS A 131 -6.16 7.64 -9.39
N GLY A 132 -7.40 7.22 -9.15
CA GLY A 132 -8.10 6.22 -9.96
C GLY A 132 -7.88 4.75 -9.54
N TYR A 133 -7.05 4.49 -8.53
CA TYR A 133 -6.72 3.14 -8.07
C TYR A 133 -7.00 2.93 -6.58
N GLY A 134 -7.05 4.00 -5.78
CA GLY A 134 -7.28 3.95 -4.34
C GLY A 134 -5.99 4.28 -3.56
N ASP A 135 -6.00 4.01 -2.27
CA ASP A 135 -4.86 4.31 -1.42
C ASP A 135 -3.84 3.17 -1.40
N LEU A 136 -2.57 3.56 -1.41
CA LEU A 136 -1.44 2.68 -1.17
C LEU A 136 -0.98 2.88 0.27
N ARG A 137 -0.76 1.78 0.98
CA ARG A 137 -0.12 1.82 2.29
C ARG A 137 1.39 1.85 2.08
N ILE A 138 2.04 2.86 2.65
CA ILE A 138 3.50 3.03 2.64
C ILE A 138 4.01 2.81 4.06
N LYS A 139 4.86 1.81 4.26
CA LYS A 139 5.47 1.51 5.57
C LYS A 139 6.97 1.71 5.51
N PHE A 140 7.52 2.37 6.52
CA PHE A 140 8.96 2.52 6.66
C PHE A 140 9.49 1.56 7.72
N ALA A 141 10.62 0.89 7.42
CA ALA A 141 11.29 0.01 8.36
C ALA A 141 12.53 0.68 8.95
N GLU A 142 12.64 0.60 10.28
CA GLU A 142 13.77 1.09 11.06
C GLU A 142 14.76 -0.05 11.33
N ASN A 143 16.05 0.26 11.41
CA ASN A 143 17.06 -0.64 11.99
C ASN A 143 17.07 -0.52 13.53
N SER A 144 18.01 -1.20 14.20
CA SER A 144 18.15 -1.17 15.65
C SER A 144 18.55 0.20 16.23
N THR A 145 19.08 1.11 15.41
CA THR A 145 19.44 2.48 15.82
C THR A 145 18.31 3.48 15.60
N GLY A 146 17.16 3.04 15.04
CA GLY A 146 16.00 3.89 14.74
C GLY A 146 16.09 4.62 13.39
N GLU A 147 17.08 4.31 12.56
CA GLU A 147 17.23 4.88 11.23
C GLU A 147 16.36 4.15 10.22
N ILE A 148 15.69 4.91 9.35
CA ILE A 148 14.89 4.36 8.27
C ILE A 148 15.82 3.77 7.21
N THR A 149 15.67 2.47 6.94
CA THR A 149 16.50 1.75 5.96
C THR A 149 15.71 1.26 4.77
N GLN A 150 14.38 1.16 4.88
CA GLN A 150 13.51 0.66 3.82
C GLN A 150 12.17 1.39 3.81
N MET A 151 11.57 1.41 2.62
CA MET A 151 10.20 1.84 2.37
C MET A 151 9.48 0.72 1.62
N VAL A 152 8.33 0.27 2.12
CA VAL A 152 7.51 -0.78 1.53
C VAL A 152 6.20 -0.17 1.04
N ALA A 153 5.94 -0.28 -0.26
CA ALA A 153 4.68 0.12 -0.86
C ALA A 153 3.78 -1.11 -1.07
N TYR A 154 2.58 -1.09 -0.48
CA TYR A 154 1.61 -2.17 -0.56
C TYR A 154 0.53 -1.86 -1.61
N PHE A 155 0.41 -2.75 -2.59
CA PHE A 155 -0.56 -2.74 -3.68
C PHE A 155 -1.60 -3.85 -3.45
N GLY A 156 -2.39 -3.70 -2.38
CA GLY A 156 -3.19 -4.81 -1.85
C GLY A 156 -2.31 -5.84 -1.16
N TYR A 157 -2.38 -7.11 -1.59
CA TYR A 157 -1.58 -8.21 -1.04
C TYR A 157 -0.15 -8.23 -1.62
N ALA A 158 0.06 -7.63 -2.79
CA ALA A 158 1.39 -7.43 -3.34
C ALA A 158 2.13 -6.28 -2.63
N ASN A 159 3.45 -6.40 -2.50
CA ASN A 159 4.28 -5.32 -1.98
C ASN A 159 5.59 -5.18 -2.76
N ILE A 160 6.12 -3.96 -2.77
CA ILE A 160 7.43 -3.63 -3.34
C ILE A 160 8.25 -3.00 -2.21
N THR A 161 9.42 -3.59 -1.93
CA THR A 161 10.35 -3.10 -0.90
C THR A 161 11.48 -2.32 -1.55
N PHE A 162 11.54 -1.03 -1.27
CA PHE A 162 12.61 -0.14 -1.66
C PHE A 162 13.64 -0.02 -0.52
N LYS A 163 14.92 -0.05 -0.86
CA LYS A 163 16.02 0.21 0.08
C LYS A 163 16.35 1.70 0.06
N LYS A 164 16.58 2.31 1.22
CA LYS A 164 17.06 3.69 1.29
C LYS A 164 18.49 3.75 0.76
N ASN A 165 18.77 4.67 -0.13
CA ASN A 165 20.13 4.94 -0.60
C ASN A 165 20.85 5.67 0.54
N THR A 166 22.02 5.14 0.93
CA THR A 166 22.97 5.76 1.86
C THR A 166 23.51 7.06 1.32
#